data_AF-A0A9X3NDU6-F1
#
_entry.id   AF-A0A9X3NDU6-F1
#
_cell.length_a   1.000
_cell.length_b   1.000
_cell.length_c   1.000
_cell.angle_alpha   90.00
_cell.angle_beta   90.00
_cell.angle_gamma   90.00
#
_symmetry.space_group_name_H-M   'P 1'
#
loop_
_entity.id
_entity.type
_entity.pdbx_description
1 polymer ?
#
loop_
_entity_poly.entity_id
_entity_poly.type
_entity_poly.pdbx_seq_one_letter_code
_entity_poly.pdbx_strand_id
1 'polypeptide(L)'
;MQTDRSLITLADLVRRAVAIVDPPGQDPAVEEFAVRYEDADEPIRGLLEHLEERVMWGVDQDAPIVMAQAITIYLAHRLDEIDNTPEHILAHAAKAEFDGSPPETIRAWLADQGVSLS
;
A
#
# COMPACT_ATOMS: atom_id res chain seq x y z
N MET A 1 5.60 10.79 -20.76
CA MET A 1 6.11 11.64 -19.67
C MET A 1 6.71 10.72 -18.64
N GLN A 2 7.99 10.87 -18.30
CA GLN A 2 8.56 10.16 -17.17
C GLN A 2 8.16 10.96 -15.94
N THR A 3 7.31 10.41 -15.07
CA THR A 3 7.02 11.03 -13.78
C THR A 3 8.35 11.20 -13.06
N ASP A 4 8.68 12.43 -12.68
CA ASP A 4 9.85 12.66 -11.84
C ASP A 4 9.54 12.01 -10.48
N ARG A 5 10.13 10.83 -10.26
CA ARG A 5 9.91 10.03 -9.05
C ARG A 5 10.37 10.75 -7.78
N SER A 6 11.14 11.83 -7.89
CA SER A 6 11.48 12.68 -6.75
C SER A 6 10.31 13.52 -6.23
N LEU A 7 9.25 13.69 -7.04
CA LEU A 7 8.06 14.47 -6.71
C LEU A 7 6.88 13.61 -6.25
N ILE A 8 7.01 12.29 -6.23
CA ILE A 8 5.94 11.40 -5.75
C ILE A 8 5.65 11.70 -4.29
N THR A 9 4.39 12.03 -4.01
CA THR A 9 3.92 12.40 -2.67
C THR A 9 3.43 11.19 -1.89
N LEU A 10 3.17 11.36 -0.60
CA LEU A 10 2.47 10.34 0.18
C LEU A 10 1.05 10.10 -0.37
N ALA A 11 0.34 11.17 -0.73
CA ALA A 11 -0.99 11.07 -1.33
C ALA A 11 -0.98 10.24 -2.64
N ASP A 12 0.04 10.40 -3.48
CA ASP A 12 0.21 9.57 -4.69
C ASP A 12 0.33 8.08 -4.38
N LEU A 13 1.12 7.73 -3.37
CA LEU A 13 1.31 6.34 -2.97
C LEU A 13 0.06 5.73 -2.35
N VAL A 14 -0.65 6.48 -1.49
CA VAL A 14 -1.91 6.04 -0.90
C VAL A 14 -2.96 5.81 -1.99
N ARG A 15 -3.10 6.75 -2.95
CA ARG A 15 -3.99 6.57 -4.10
C ARG A 15 -3.65 5.31 -4.89
N ARG A 16 -2.35 5.05 -5.11
CA ARG A 16 -1.90 3.84 -5.81
C ARG A 16 -2.22 2.58 -5.02
N ALA A 17 -2.00 2.57 -3.72
CA ALA A 17 -2.27 1.44 -2.84
C ALA A 17 -3.78 1.10 -2.79
N VAL A 18 -4.63 2.12 -2.62
CA VAL A 18 -6.09 1.99 -2.61
C VAL A 18 -6.60 1.40 -3.93
N ALA A 19 -6.12 1.91 -5.06
CA ALA A 19 -6.49 1.39 -6.38
C ALA A 19 -6.04 -0.06 -6.64
N ILE A 20 -5.08 -0.58 -5.86
CA ILE A 20 -4.63 -1.98 -5.92
C ILE A 20 -5.51 -2.87 -5.04
N VAL A 21 -5.80 -2.46 -3.81
CA VAL A 21 -6.53 -3.30 -2.85
C VAL A 21 -8.04 -3.31 -3.07
N ASP A 22 -8.58 -2.22 -3.61
CA ASP A 22 -10.00 -2.07 -3.94
C ASP A 22 -10.19 -1.45 -5.32
N PRO A 23 -9.88 -2.20 -6.41
CA PRO A 23 -10.07 -1.72 -7.77
C PRO A 23 -11.49 -1.20 -8.11
N PRO A 24 -12.59 -1.81 -7.61
CA PRO A 24 -13.93 -1.30 -7.89
C PRO A 24 -14.32 -0.10 -7.02
N GLY A 25 -13.56 0.25 -5.96
CA GLY A 25 -13.83 1.37 -5.07
C GLY A 25 -15.10 1.18 -4.25
N GLN A 26 -15.27 0.00 -3.64
CA GLN A 26 -16.48 -0.38 -2.91
C GLN A 26 -16.28 -0.58 -1.40
N ASP A 27 -15.03 -0.57 -0.92
CA ASP A 27 -14.70 -0.72 0.48
C ASP A 27 -14.62 0.65 1.19
N PRO A 28 -15.58 0.99 2.07
CA PRO A 28 -15.59 2.29 2.75
C PRO A 28 -14.39 2.53 3.65
N ALA A 29 -13.78 1.48 4.20
CA ALA A 29 -12.59 1.63 5.04
C ALA A 29 -11.40 2.03 4.18
N VAL A 30 -11.26 1.43 2.99
CA VAL A 30 -10.21 1.78 2.03
C VAL A 30 -10.40 3.22 1.52
N GLU A 31 -11.64 3.63 1.27
CA GLU A 31 -11.96 5.03 0.93
C GLU A 31 -11.57 5.99 2.07
N GLU A 32 -11.88 5.67 3.33
CA GLU A 32 -11.49 6.48 4.49
C GLU A 32 -9.96 6.61 4.62
N PHE A 33 -9.23 5.53 4.31
CA PHE A 33 -7.77 5.58 4.26
C PHE A 33 -7.28 6.53 3.17
N ALA A 34 -7.89 6.52 1.98
CA ALA A 34 -7.56 7.46 0.91
C ALA A 34 -7.80 8.92 1.33
N VAL A 35 -8.98 9.21 1.88
CA VAL A 35 -9.38 10.56 2.33
C VAL A 35 -8.42 11.08 3.40
N ARG A 36 -7.97 10.24 4.33
CA ARG A 36 -7.04 10.63 5.40
C ARG A 36 -5.72 11.21 4.89
N TYR A 37 -5.27 10.82 3.70
CA TYR A 37 -4.00 11.28 3.11
C TYR A 37 -4.19 12.04 1.80
N GLU A 38 -5.41 12.49 1.47
CA GLU A 38 -5.70 13.11 0.18
C GLU A 38 -4.88 14.39 -0.07
N ASP A 39 -4.64 15.15 1.01
CA ASP A 39 -3.89 16.41 1.02
C ASP A 39 -2.40 16.23 1.41
N ALA A 40 -1.90 15.00 1.51
CA ALA A 40 -0.50 14.72 1.88
C ALA A 40 0.46 14.92 0.69
N ASP A 41 0.56 16.16 0.24
CA ASP A 41 1.32 16.59 -0.95
C ASP A 41 2.84 16.70 -0.73
N GLU A 42 3.34 16.35 0.45
CA GLU A 42 4.78 16.35 0.69
C GLU A 42 5.48 15.19 -0.04
N PRO A 43 6.66 15.41 -0.65
CA PRO A 43 7.43 14.35 -1.28
C PRO A 43 7.79 13.23 -0.29
N ILE A 44 7.53 11.98 -0.68
CA ILE A 44 7.68 10.81 0.21
C ILE A 44 9.10 10.64 0.76
N ARG A 45 10.11 11.09 0.00
CA ARG A 45 11.53 11.01 0.40
C ARG A 45 11.83 11.77 1.69
N GLY A 46 11.09 12.84 1.97
CA GLY A 46 11.23 13.62 3.21
C GLY A 46 10.54 12.99 4.43
N LEU A 47 9.75 11.93 4.23
CA LEU A 47 8.91 11.31 5.26
C LEU A 47 9.39 9.91 5.67
N LEU A 48 10.41 9.34 5.01
CA LEU A 48 10.81 7.94 5.18
C LEU A 48 11.12 7.56 6.63
N GLU A 49 11.73 8.46 7.42
CA GLU A 49 12.12 8.17 8.81
C GLU A 49 10.91 7.97 9.75
N HIS A 50 9.76 8.55 9.43
CA HIS A 50 8.55 8.51 10.26
C HIS A 50 7.35 7.91 9.52
N LEU A 51 7.59 7.25 8.38
CA LEU A 51 6.53 6.82 7.48
C LEU A 51 5.66 5.74 8.12
N GLU A 52 6.28 4.73 8.74
CA GLU A 52 5.57 3.64 9.41
C GLU A 52 4.65 4.17 10.51
N GLU A 53 5.17 5.02 11.40
CA GLU A 53 4.39 5.66 12.47
C GLU A 53 3.23 6.53 11.93
N ARG A 54 3.43 7.13 10.75
CA ARG A 54 2.44 7.98 10.11
C ARG A 54 1.34 7.17 9.42
N VAL A 55 1.67 6.01 8.83
CA VAL A 55 0.78 5.21 7.97
C VAL A 55 0.12 4.06 8.72
N MET A 56 0.85 3.40 9.61
CA MET A 56 0.35 2.26 10.36
C MET A 56 -0.44 2.74 11.58
N TRP A 57 -1.76 2.54 11.54
CA TRP A 57 -2.63 2.81 12.67
C TRP A 57 -3.77 1.80 12.73
N GLY A 58 -4.06 1.36 13.97
CA GLY A 58 -5.03 0.32 14.26
C GLY A 58 -4.43 -1.08 14.16
N VAL A 59 -4.59 -1.86 15.22
CA VAL A 59 -4.05 -3.23 15.35
C VAL A 59 -5.04 -4.31 14.91
N ASP A 60 -6.28 -3.93 14.61
CA ASP A 60 -7.41 -4.82 14.30
C ASP A 60 -8.11 -4.34 13.02
N GLN A 61 -7.31 -4.18 11.96
CA GLN A 61 -7.78 -3.70 10.66
C GLN A 61 -8.03 -4.88 9.72
N ASP A 62 -8.99 -4.71 8.83
CA ASP A 62 -9.29 -5.70 7.81
C ASP A 62 -8.13 -5.83 6.80
N ALA A 63 -8.04 -6.99 6.15
CA ALA A 63 -6.97 -7.31 5.21
C ALA A 63 -6.73 -6.24 4.12
N PRO A 64 -7.76 -5.62 3.50
CA PRO A 64 -7.56 -4.54 2.54
C PRO A 64 -6.82 -3.33 3.13
N ILE A 65 -7.15 -2.93 4.37
CA ILE A 65 -6.51 -1.79 5.04
C ILE A 65 -5.06 -2.09 5.38
N VAL A 66 -4.83 -3.25 5.99
CA VAL A 66 -3.48 -3.70 6.33
C VAL A 66 -2.60 -3.73 5.07
N MET A 67 -3.14 -4.24 3.97
CA MET A 67 -2.42 -4.30 2.70
C MET A 67 -2.25 -2.93 2.04
N ALA A 68 -3.20 -2.00 2.16
CA ALA A 68 -3.04 -0.63 1.65
C ALA A 68 -1.91 0.11 2.39
N GLN A 69 -1.82 -0.06 3.71
CA GLN A 69 -0.74 0.49 4.54
C GLN A 69 0.61 -0.13 4.14
N ALA A 70 0.68 -1.46 4.05
CA ALA A 70 1.88 -2.19 3.65
C ALA A 70 2.38 -1.80 2.24
N ILE A 71 1.46 -1.65 1.26
CA ILE A 71 1.81 -1.22 -0.11
C ILE A 71 2.35 0.22 -0.10
N THR A 72 1.74 1.10 0.69
CA THR A 72 2.19 2.50 0.80
C THR A 72 3.64 2.56 1.30
N ILE A 73 3.97 1.80 2.35
CA ILE A 73 5.32 1.72 2.91
C ILE A 73 6.28 1.06 1.93
N TYR A 74 5.88 -0.07 1.35
CA TYR A 74 6.68 -0.79 0.35
C TYR A 74 7.09 0.11 -0.81
N LEU A 75 6.13 0.80 -1.43
CA LEU A 75 6.39 1.67 -2.59
C LEU A 75 7.20 2.90 -2.22
N ALA A 76 7.10 3.42 -1.00
CA ALA A 76 7.94 4.52 -0.53
C ALA A 76 9.42 4.18 -0.58
N HIS A 77 9.78 2.93 -0.26
CA HIS A 77 11.15 2.41 -0.37
C HIS A 77 11.50 1.88 -1.76
N ARG A 78 10.51 1.64 -2.62
CA ARG A 78 10.64 0.98 -3.94
C ARG A 78 9.90 1.75 -5.04
N LEU A 79 10.13 3.07 -5.13
CA LEU A 79 9.46 3.94 -6.11
C LEU A 79 9.68 3.54 -7.58
N ASP A 80 10.75 2.79 -7.87
CA ASP A 80 10.98 2.20 -9.18
C ASP A 80 9.98 1.11 -9.57
N GLU A 81 9.24 0.56 -8.60
CA GLU A 81 8.25 -0.50 -8.78
C GLU A 81 6.79 0.00 -8.81
N ILE A 82 6.56 1.31 -8.70
CA ILE A 82 5.20 1.90 -8.67
C ILE A 82 4.34 1.53 -9.89
N ASP A 83 5.00 1.32 -11.04
CA ASP A 83 4.39 0.99 -12.32
C ASP A 83 4.27 -0.54 -12.56
N ASN A 84 4.69 -1.38 -11.59
CA ASN A 84 4.53 -2.84 -11.70
C ASN A 84 3.05 -3.26 -11.60
N THR A 85 2.79 -4.53 -11.89
CA THR A 85 1.45 -5.08 -11.84
C THR A 85 0.92 -5.11 -10.39
N PRO A 86 -0.40 -4.94 -10.18
CA PRO A 86 -1.01 -5.02 -8.85
C PRO A 86 -0.63 -6.30 -8.09
N GLU A 87 -0.60 -7.45 -8.77
CA GLU A 87 -0.31 -8.76 -8.17
C GLU A 87 1.14 -8.82 -7.69
N HIS A 88 2.07 -8.25 -8.45
CA HIS A 88 3.48 -8.15 -8.06
C HIS A 88 3.63 -7.29 -6.81
N ILE A 89 3.00 -6.11 -6.80
CA ILE A 89 3.07 -5.17 -5.68
C ILE A 89 2.44 -5.80 -4.43
N LEU A 90 1.28 -6.44 -4.55
CA LEU A 90 0.61 -7.15 -3.44
C LEU A 90 1.50 -8.23 -2.83
N ALA A 91 2.07 -9.11 -3.66
CA ALA A 91 2.92 -10.19 -3.20
C ALA A 91 4.18 -9.67 -2.48
N HIS A 92 4.84 -8.66 -3.05
CA HIS A 92 6.07 -8.12 -2.50
C HIS A 92 5.82 -7.28 -1.24
N ALA A 93 4.76 -6.49 -1.19
CA ALA A 93 4.37 -5.74 0.00
C ALA A 93 4.02 -6.69 1.15
N ALA A 94 3.23 -7.75 0.91
CA ALA A 94 2.91 -8.75 1.92
C ALA A 94 4.17 -9.47 2.44
N LYS A 95 5.11 -9.78 1.53
CA LYS A 95 6.37 -10.41 1.91
C LYS A 95 7.24 -9.48 2.76
N ALA A 96 7.31 -8.20 2.44
CA ALA A 96 8.08 -7.21 3.18
C ALA A 96 7.47 -6.94 4.56
N GLU A 97 6.16 -6.74 4.64
CA GLU A 97 5.45 -6.42 5.89
C GLU A 97 5.52 -7.54 6.92
N PHE A 98 5.35 -8.78 6.47
CA PHE A 98 5.20 -9.93 7.37
C PHE A 98 6.41 -10.85 7.42
N ASP A 99 7.59 -10.35 7.03
CA ASP A 99 8.83 -11.15 6.96
C ASP A 99 8.64 -12.49 6.19
N GLY A 100 7.85 -12.45 5.12
CA GLY A 100 7.48 -13.62 4.31
C GLY A 100 6.49 -14.59 4.96
N SER A 101 5.94 -14.26 6.14
CA SER A 101 5.00 -15.10 6.88
C SER A 101 3.68 -14.36 7.21
N PRO A 102 2.90 -13.92 6.21
CA PRO A 102 1.64 -13.20 6.45
C PRO A 102 0.65 -13.98 7.33
N PRO A 103 -0.23 -13.33 8.08
CA PRO A 103 -1.33 -14.01 8.77
C PRO A 103 -2.28 -14.73 7.81
N GLU A 104 -3.03 -15.70 8.31
CA GLU A 104 -3.94 -16.50 7.47
C GLU A 104 -5.05 -15.67 6.81
N THR A 105 -5.55 -14.66 7.53
CA THR A 105 -6.53 -13.71 6.99
C THR A 105 -5.99 -12.97 5.77
N ILE A 106 -4.72 -12.55 5.81
CA ILE A 106 -4.05 -11.89 4.68
C ILE A 106 -3.81 -12.88 3.54
N ARG A 107 -3.37 -14.12 3.83
CA ARG A 107 -3.18 -15.16 2.80
C ARG A 107 -4.47 -15.49 2.06
N ALA A 108 -5.56 -15.69 2.78
CA ALA A 108 -6.86 -15.98 2.21
C ALA A 108 -7.33 -14.82 1.31
N TRP A 109 -7.22 -13.59 1.81
CA TRP A 109 -7.57 -12.40 1.03
C TRP A 109 -6.70 -12.24 -0.23
N LEU A 110 -5.39 -12.44 -0.14
CA LEU A 110 -4.48 -12.38 -1.30
C LEU A 110 -4.85 -13.44 -2.36
N ALA A 111 -5.23 -14.65 -1.94
CA ALA A 111 -5.69 -15.68 -2.86
C ALA A 111 -6.99 -15.28 -3.58
N ASP A 112 -7.92 -14.60 -2.89
CA ASP A 112 -9.15 -14.06 -3.50
C ASP A 112 -8.83 -12.95 -4.52
N GLN A 113 -7.72 -12.21 -4.33
CA GLN A 113 -7.18 -11.26 -5.32
C GLN A 113 -6.39 -11.93 -6.46
N GLY A 114 -6.30 -13.27 -6.48
CA GLY A 114 -5.53 -14.01 -7.48
C GLY A 114 -4.01 -14.00 -7.26
N VAL A 115 -3.54 -13.60 -6.07
CA VAL A 115 -2.12 -13.53 -5.72
C VAL A 115 -1.70 -14.79 -4.96
N SER A 116 -0.66 -15.45 -5.45
CA SER A 116 -0.04 -16.60 -4.79
C SER A 116 1.34 -16.23 -4.22
N LEU A 117 1.54 -16.47 -2.94
CA LEU A 117 2.83 -16.30 -2.28
C LEU A 117 3.64 -17.60 -2.44
N SER A 118 4.66 -17.58 -3.30
CA SER A 118 5.58 -18.70 -3.53
C SER A 118 6.80 -18.66 -2.62
#